data_AF-A0A3D5A2L4-F1
#
_entry.id   AF-A0A3D5A2L4-F1
#
_cell.length_a   1.000
_cell.length_b   1.000
_cell.length_c   1.000
_cell.angle_alpha   90.00
_cell.angle_beta   90.00
_cell.angle_gamma   90.00
#
_symmetry.space_group_name_H-M   'P 1'
#
loop_
_entity.id
_entity.type
_entity.pdbx_description
1 polymer ?
#
loop_
_entity_poly.entity_id
_entity_poly.type
_entity_poly.pdbx_seq_one_letter_code
_entity_poly.pdbx_strand_id
1 'polypeptide(L)'
;MLRRVLPIVALVSAIMLALTLHARRGRDGGAEPNPATTTVLASPPAHRTIPILCYHSIIANPSSSYSVPTADFKAQMGVLAEEGYTPITCTQLADYLDGTLELPEKPVVITFDDGWVSNYEVAAPILDQFGFKVTFFPMTGSVGTRNHMTYEQLAELADRGHEIGSHSINHPNLPKPDPGESLEAHQARIRSELVDSKQAIEQGTGKPVIALAYPHGTYDETVMAMAQDAGYRLAFSIDRGVADERAYRWRLPRDMVVKGNSLNTFRNWLHQEPLHIDDISPLIGQVARSARIEYRGTLSDETVDPAALVLAEKPARQSADIRHDEATGQVVISTTLNEGANNIRVQSPGEVLRETSWVVFYRP
;
A
#
# COMPACT_ATOMS: atom_id res chain seq x y z
N MET A 1 8.01 -54.21 43.02
CA MET A 1 7.48 -55.41 42.33
C MET A 1 5.96 -55.33 42.29
N LEU A 2 5.39 -55.57 41.10
CA LEU A 2 4.08 -56.21 40.81
C LEU A 2 2.79 -55.84 41.61
N ARG A 3 1.80 -55.33 40.82
CA ARG A 3 0.39 -55.85 40.65
C ARG A 3 -0.64 -55.60 41.78
N ARG A 4 -1.99 -55.66 41.63
CA ARG A 4 -3.03 -55.65 40.53
C ARG A 4 -4.42 -55.53 41.23
N VAL A 5 -5.58 -55.15 40.65
CA VAL A 5 -6.03 -54.43 39.42
C VAL A 5 -7.53 -54.07 39.57
N LEU A 6 -8.16 -53.39 38.60
CA LEU A 6 -9.62 -53.11 38.53
C LEU A 6 -10.49 -54.39 38.37
N PRO A 7 -11.82 -54.25 38.47
CA PRO A 7 -12.62 -54.60 37.28
C PRO A 7 -13.72 -53.58 36.91
N ILE A 8 -14.19 -53.70 35.66
CA ILE A 8 -15.25 -52.91 34.99
C ILE A 8 -16.40 -53.85 34.61
N VAL A 9 -17.66 -53.46 34.88
CA VAL A 9 -18.91 -53.98 34.28
C VAL A 9 -20.01 -52.90 34.48
N ALA A 10 -21.08 -52.73 33.71
CA ALA A 10 -21.35 -52.59 32.27
C ALA A 10 -22.89 -52.41 32.11
N LEU A 11 -23.27 -51.44 31.27
CA LEU A 11 -24.59 -51.10 30.69
C LEU A 11 -25.74 -52.16 30.66
N VAL A 12 -26.99 -51.75 30.95
CA VAL A 12 -28.25 -52.27 30.35
C VAL A 12 -29.29 -51.14 30.19
N SER A 13 -30.13 -51.22 29.14
CA SER A 13 -31.11 -50.20 28.71
C SER A 13 -32.59 -50.62 28.91
N ALA A 14 -33.51 -49.66 28.66
CA ALA A 14 -34.83 -49.80 28.00
C ALA A 14 -36.14 -49.58 28.81
N ILE A 15 -36.82 -48.48 28.45
CA ILE A 15 -38.23 -48.36 27.96
C ILE A 15 -39.37 -49.02 28.77
N MET A 16 -40.38 -48.19 29.13
CA MET A 16 -41.79 -48.58 29.13
C MET A 16 -42.70 -47.39 28.78
N LEU A 17 -43.85 -47.67 28.18
CA LEU A 17 -44.74 -46.73 27.46
C LEU A 17 -46.14 -46.70 28.09
N ALA A 18 -46.82 -45.54 28.06
CA ALA A 18 -48.26 -45.47 28.31
C ALA A 18 -48.97 -44.51 27.33
N LEU A 19 -49.88 -45.06 26.53
CA LEU A 19 -50.93 -44.33 25.78
C LEU A 19 -52.13 -44.05 26.73
N THR A 20 -53.18 -43.28 26.44
CA THR A 20 -53.80 -42.81 25.18
C THR A 20 -54.81 -41.69 25.51
N LEU A 21 -55.08 -40.73 24.59
CA LEU A 21 -56.43 -40.46 24.03
C LEU A 21 -56.49 -39.25 23.07
N HIS A 22 -57.33 -39.41 22.05
CA HIS A 22 -57.64 -38.49 20.94
C HIS A 22 -58.21 -37.12 21.41
N ALA A 23 -58.29 -36.03 20.61
CA ALA A 23 -58.57 -35.96 19.17
C ALA A 23 -58.29 -34.59 18.47
N ARG A 24 -58.20 -34.65 17.12
CA ARG A 24 -58.54 -33.61 16.10
C ARG A 24 -57.64 -32.37 15.86
N ARG A 25 -56.77 -32.53 14.85
CA ARG A 25 -56.55 -31.66 13.65
C ARG A 25 -56.88 -30.15 13.75
N GLY A 26 -55.82 -29.34 13.66
CA GLY A 26 -55.78 -28.05 12.98
C GLY A 26 -54.37 -27.85 12.40
N ARG A 27 -54.25 -27.53 11.11
CA ARG A 27 -52.99 -27.00 10.56
C ARG A 27 -52.89 -25.54 11.01
N ASP A 28 -51.72 -25.12 11.47
CA ASP A 28 -50.97 -24.00 10.89
C ASP A 28 -49.57 -23.94 11.50
N GLY A 29 -48.55 -23.92 10.64
CA GLY A 29 -47.15 -23.99 11.04
C GLY A 29 -46.56 -22.60 11.28
N GLY A 30 -46.75 -22.06 12.48
CA GLY A 30 -46.00 -20.89 12.93
C GLY A 30 -44.63 -21.30 13.44
N ALA A 31 -43.59 -21.20 12.61
CA ALA A 31 -42.22 -21.26 13.09
C ALA A 31 -41.85 -19.93 13.74
N GLU A 32 -41.39 -19.96 14.99
CA GLU A 32 -40.87 -18.75 15.65
C GLU A 32 -39.64 -18.24 14.89
N PRO A 33 -39.54 -16.92 14.61
CA PRO A 33 -38.37 -16.37 13.95
C PRO A 33 -37.18 -16.41 14.91
N ASN A 34 -36.19 -17.25 14.56
CA ASN A 34 -34.84 -17.22 15.11
C ASN A 34 -34.34 -15.76 15.17
N PRO A 35 -33.83 -15.23 16.30
CA PRO A 35 -33.33 -13.87 16.36
C PRO A 35 -32.20 -13.71 15.35
N ALA A 36 -32.50 -13.00 14.25
CA ALA A 36 -31.54 -12.73 13.22
C ALA A 36 -30.38 -11.96 13.84
N THR A 37 -29.16 -12.48 13.68
CA THR A 37 -27.94 -11.70 13.88
C THR A 37 -28.05 -10.49 12.95
N THR A 38 -28.42 -9.34 13.51
CA THR A 38 -28.41 -8.08 12.77
C THR A 38 -26.96 -7.79 12.45
N THR A 39 -26.53 -8.15 11.24
CA THR A 39 -25.29 -7.65 10.67
C THR A 39 -25.45 -6.14 10.62
N VAL A 40 -24.85 -5.45 11.59
CA VAL A 40 -24.69 -4.00 11.53
C VAL A 40 -23.77 -3.78 10.34
N LEU A 41 -24.36 -3.39 9.20
CA LEU A 41 -23.59 -2.88 8.09
C LEU A 41 -22.85 -1.66 8.64
N ALA A 42 -21.53 -1.77 8.73
CA ALA A 42 -20.70 -0.62 9.05
C ALA A 42 -21.08 0.50 8.06
N SER A 43 -21.25 1.71 8.58
CA SER A 43 -21.36 2.86 7.68
C SER A 43 -20.08 2.91 6.82
N PRO A 44 -20.16 3.30 5.54
CA PRO A 44 -18.96 3.49 4.74
C PRO A 44 -18.03 4.46 5.48
N PRO A 45 -16.71 4.21 5.48
CA PRO A 45 -15.78 5.03 6.22
C PRO A 45 -15.87 6.48 5.78
N ALA A 46 -15.64 7.42 6.71
CA ALA A 46 -15.64 8.82 6.33
C ALA A 46 -14.53 9.08 5.30
N HIS A 47 -14.86 9.78 4.20
CA HIS A 47 -13.90 10.09 3.13
C HIS A 47 -12.62 10.71 3.70
N ARG A 48 -11.46 10.25 3.22
CA ARG A 48 -10.16 10.78 3.62
C ARG A 48 -9.23 10.92 2.44
N THR A 49 -8.65 12.11 2.32
CA THR A 49 -7.42 12.29 1.56
C THR A 49 -6.22 11.91 2.42
N ILE A 50 -5.39 10.99 1.92
CA ILE A 50 -4.28 10.38 2.64
C ILE A 50 -2.99 10.61 1.83
N PRO A 51 -2.23 11.68 2.11
CA PRO A 51 -0.89 11.84 1.58
C PRO A 51 0.03 10.74 2.12
N ILE A 52 0.84 10.16 1.23
CA ILE A 52 1.81 9.12 1.58
C ILE A 52 3.20 9.61 1.15
N LEU A 53 4.06 9.84 2.14
CA LEU A 53 5.38 10.45 1.95
C LEU A 53 6.47 9.38 1.92
N CYS A 54 7.35 9.42 0.93
CA CYS A 54 8.51 8.52 0.81
C CYS A 54 9.81 9.29 1.04
N TYR A 55 10.48 8.99 2.15
CA TYR A 55 11.82 9.45 2.49
C TYR A 55 12.84 8.32 2.26
N HIS A 56 14.13 8.66 2.16
CA HIS A 56 15.22 7.67 2.22
C HIS A 56 16.12 8.03 3.42
N SER A 57 17.32 8.56 3.19
CA SER A 57 18.25 8.98 4.26
C SER A 57 18.06 10.43 4.69
N ILE A 58 18.28 10.73 5.98
CA ILE A 58 18.22 12.08 6.55
C ILE A 58 19.63 12.50 6.98
N ILE A 59 20.25 13.40 6.21
CA ILE A 59 21.69 13.73 6.34
C ILE A 59 21.85 15.24 6.37
N ALA A 60 22.66 15.80 7.28
CA ALA A 60 22.79 17.25 7.43
C ALA A 60 23.26 17.97 6.14
N ASN A 61 24.23 17.39 5.41
CA ASN A 61 24.78 17.93 4.16
C ASN A 61 24.81 16.83 3.09
N PRO A 62 23.68 16.54 2.41
CA PRO A 62 23.58 15.40 1.51
C PRO A 62 24.26 15.64 0.16
N SER A 63 25.01 14.65 -0.34
CA SER A 63 25.52 14.61 -1.72
C SER A 63 24.50 13.99 -2.69
N SER A 64 23.79 12.95 -2.25
CA SER A 64 22.69 12.32 -2.99
C SER A 64 21.48 13.25 -3.13
N SER A 65 20.73 13.10 -4.23
CA SER A 65 19.41 13.74 -4.39
C SER A 65 18.34 13.11 -3.49
N TYR A 66 18.43 11.81 -3.20
CA TYR A 66 17.44 11.08 -2.40
C TYR A 66 17.55 11.33 -0.89
N SER A 67 18.64 11.98 -0.44
CA SER A 67 18.85 12.28 0.97
C SER A 67 18.32 13.68 1.32
N VAL A 68 17.42 13.78 2.30
CA VAL A 68 16.83 15.05 2.74
C VAL A 68 17.72 15.71 3.81
N PRO A 69 17.99 17.03 3.73
CA PRO A 69 18.67 17.76 4.80
C PRO A 69 17.96 17.62 6.15
N THR A 70 18.70 17.40 7.23
CA THR A 70 18.11 17.25 8.58
C THR A 70 17.26 18.45 9.01
N ALA A 71 17.65 19.66 8.59
CA ALA A 71 16.88 20.89 8.85
C ALA A 71 15.54 20.89 8.08
N ASP A 72 15.56 20.49 6.80
CA ASP A 72 14.36 20.40 5.95
C ASP A 72 13.40 19.35 6.50
N PHE A 73 13.90 18.17 6.88
CA PHE A 73 13.09 17.13 7.50
C PHE A 73 12.42 17.60 8.80
N LYS A 74 13.18 18.27 9.69
CA LYS A 74 12.61 18.84 10.92
C LYS A 74 11.53 19.90 10.62
N ALA A 75 11.74 20.73 9.61
CA ALA A 75 10.75 21.72 9.19
C ALA A 75 9.49 21.07 8.61
N GLN A 76 9.64 20.02 7.79
CA GLN A 76 8.53 19.24 7.22
C GLN A 76 7.68 18.56 8.31
N MET A 77 8.30 17.95 9.33
CA MET A 77 7.57 17.40 10.47
C MET A 77 6.85 18.50 11.28
N GLY A 78 7.46 19.69 11.38
CA GLY A 78 6.83 20.88 11.93
C GLY A 78 5.59 21.33 11.17
N VAL A 79 5.61 21.29 9.83
CA VAL A 79 4.44 21.60 8.97
C VAL A 79 3.30 20.61 9.22
N LEU A 80 3.60 19.31 9.28
CA LEU A 80 2.58 18.29 9.58
C LEU A 80 1.88 18.56 10.92
N ALA A 81 2.66 18.85 11.97
CA ALA A 81 2.12 19.16 13.29
C ALA A 81 1.35 20.50 13.32
N GLU A 82 1.85 21.53 12.64
CA GLU A 82 1.21 22.85 12.54
C GLU A 82 -0.15 22.79 11.84
N GLU A 83 -0.25 22.03 10.75
CA GLU A 83 -1.49 21.90 9.96
C GLU A 83 -2.46 20.84 10.49
N GLY A 84 -2.09 20.12 11.56
CA GLY A 84 -2.94 19.13 12.23
C GLY A 84 -2.94 17.74 11.60
N TYR A 85 -1.94 17.40 10.77
CA TYR A 85 -1.80 16.04 10.25
C TYR A 85 -1.42 15.06 11.36
N THR A 86 -2.08 13.92 11.37
CA THR A 86 -1.87 12.80 12.30
C THR A 86 -1.24 11.65 11.53
N PRO A 87 0.04 11.31 11.77
CA PRO A 87 0.65 10.14 11.15
C PRO A 87 -0.04 8.84 11.56
N ILE A 88 -0.33 8.00 10.58
CA ILE A 88 -0.94 6.68 10.74
C ILE A 88 0.04 5.60 10.25
N THR A 89 -0.08 4.41 10.80
CA THR A 89 0.75 3.27 10.38
C THR A 89 0.19 2.56 9.14
N CYS A 90 0.97 1.69 8.51
CA CYS A 90 0.48 0.89 7.39
C CYS A 90 -0.60 -0.10 7.82
N THR A 91 -0.56 -0.63 9.06
CA THR A 91 -1.66 -1.47 9.58
C THR A 91 -2.96 -0.66 9.65
N GLN A 92 -2.92 0.57 10.17
CA GLN A 92 -4.11 1.43 10.23
C GLN A 92 -4.67 1.78 8.85
N LEU A 93 -3.80 2.03 7.86
CA LEU A 93 -4.23 2.21 6.46
C LEU A 93 -4.88 0.92 5.90
N ALA A 94 -4.31 -0.25 6.18
CA ALA A 94 -4.88 -1.52 5.73
C ALA A 94 -6.26 -1.78 6.38
N ASP A 95 -6.40 -1.49 7.67
CA ASP A 95 -7.65 -1.64 8.42
C ASP A 95 -8.73 -0.66 7.93
N TYR A 96 -8.36 0.56 7.54
CA TYR A 96 -9.24 1.54 6.88
C TYR A 96 -9.72 1.06 5.51
N LEU A 97 -8.81 0.57 4.66
CA LEU A 97 -9.15 0.01 3.35
C LEU A 97 -9.94 -1.31 3.44
N ASP A 98 -9.93 -1.98 4.60
CA ASP A 98 -10.79 -3.13 4.93
C ASP A 98 -12.14 -2.70 5.56
N GLY A 99 -12.37 -1.40 5.80
CA GLY A 99 -13.58 -0.88 6.44
C GLY A 99 -13.71 -1.24 7.92
N THR A 100 -12.59 -1.52 8.59
CA THR A 100 -12.53 -1.98 9.99
C THR A 100 -12.00 -0.95 10.98
N LEU A 101 -11.50 0.19 10.49
CA LEU A 101 -10.96 1.29 11.30
C LEU A 101 -11.27 2.65 10.65
N GLU A 102 -11.74 3.62 11.44
CA GLU A 102 -11.87 5.03 11.01
C GLU A 102 -10.54 5.78 11.21
N LEU A 103 -10.18 6.61 10.23
CA LEU A 103 -8.98 7.44 10.29
C LEU A 103 -9.25 8.84 10.87
N PRO A 104 -8.23 9.49 11.49
CA PRO A 104 -8.28 10.90 11.88
C PRO A 104 -8.61 11.79 10.67
N GLU A 105 -9.06 13.03 10.91
CA GLU A 105 -9.52 13.95 9.85
C GLU A 105 -8.43 14.27 8.80
N LYS A 106 -7.19 14.45 9.24
CA LYS A 106 -6.01 14.66 8.39
C LYS A 106 -4.99 13.53 8.60
N PRO A 107 -5.20 12.34 8.02
CA PRO A 107 -4.23 11.26 8.10
C PRO A 107 -3.02 11.59 7.20
N VAL A 108 -1.84 11.09 7.57
CA VAL A 108 -0.67 11.06 6.68
C VAL A 108 0.07 9.75 6.92
N VAL A 109 0.58 9.12 5.88
CA VAL A 109 1.51 7.99 6.04
C VAL A 109 2.92 8.49 5.75
N ILE A 110 3.85 8.23 6.66
CA ILE A 110 5.26 8.58 6.48
C ILE A 110 6.04 7.28 6.35
N THR A 111 6.79 7.15 5.26
CA THR A 111 7.57 5.95 4.92
C THR A 111 9.04 6.30 4.71
N PHE A 112 9.93 5.39 5.08
CA PHE A 112 11.37 5.50 4.88
C PHE A 112 11.90 4.24 4.20
N ASP A 113 12.47 4.39 3.01
CA ASP A 113 13.01 3.28 2.23
C ASP A 113 14.50 3.03 2.54
N ASP A 114 15.04 1.96 1.95
CA ASP A 114 16.39 1.40 2.08
C ASP A 114 16.78 0.86 3.47
N GLY A 115 16.36 1.51 4.56
CA GLY A 115 16.75 1.18 5.93
C GLY A 115 18.09 1.79 6.36
N TRP A 116 18.38 3.02 5.95
CA TRP A 116 19.58 3.77 6.33
C TRP A 116 19.68 3.97 7.85
N VAL A 117 20.89 3.89 8.40
CA VAL A 117 21.15 4.11 9.84
C VAL A 117 20.71 5.52 10.31
N SER A 118 20.70 6.51 9.41
CA SER A 118 20.15 7.84 9.68
C SER A 118 18.66 7.84 10.05
N ASN A 119 17.91 6.82 9.65
CA ASN A 119 16.51 6.69 10.02
C ASN A 119 16.36 6.44 11.53
N TYR A 120 17.25 5.61 12.10
CA TYR A 120 17.35 5.39 13.53
C TYR A 120 18.04 6.54 14.27
N GLU A 121 19.20 7.00 13.79
CA GLU A 121 20.04 7.99 14.52
C GLU A 121 19.52 9.43 14.46
N VAL A 122 18.79 9.80 13.39
CA VAL A 122 18.40 11.18 13.11
C VAL A 122 16.90 11.34 12.94
N ALA A 123 16.25 10.50 12.13
CA ALA A 123 14.82 10.67 11.85
C ALA A 123 13.95 10.30 13.05
N ALA A 124 14.17 9.14 13.68
CA ALA A 124 13.35 8.68 14.80
C ALA A 124 13.39 9.63 16.03
N PRO A 125 14.55 10.16 16.49
CA PRO A 125 14.59 11.17 17.55
C PRO A 125 13.88 12.50 17.20
N ILE A 126 13.76 12.84 15.92
CA ILE A 126 12.95 13.99 15.47
C ILE A 126 11.47 13.64 15.49
N LEU A 127 11.08 12.46 15.01
CA LEU A 127 9.69 11.97 15.04
C LEU A 127 9.15 11.85 16.48
N ASP A 128 9.97 11.40 17.43
CA ASP A 128 9.62 11.33 18.85
C ASP A 128 9.22 12.70 19.43
N GLN A 129 9.87 13.80 19.00
CA GLN A 129 9.55 15.16 19.46
C GLN A 129 8.11 15.59 19.09
N PHE A 130 7.52 14.96 18.08
CA PHE A 130 6.13 15.18 17.65
C PHE A 130 5.21 14.01 18.05
N GLY A 131 5.72 12.96 18.68
CA GLY A 131 4.99 11.72 18.96
C GLY A 131 4.65 10.87 17.73
N PHE A 132 5.26 11.16 16.58
CA PHE A 132 4.90 10.59 15.29
C PHE A 132 5.32 9.11 15.15
N LYS A 133 4.44 8.29 14.58
CA LYS A 133 4.68 6.89 14.23
C LYS A 133 4.61 6.73 12.72
N VAL A 134 5.52 5.90 12.19
CA VAL A 134 5.89 5.85 10.76
C VAL A 134 6.32 4.43 10.41
N THR A 135 6.47 4.15 9.11
CA THR A 135 6.93 2.83 8.63
C THR A 135 8.32 2.90 8.01
N PHE A 136 9.22 1.98 8.40
CA PHE A 136 10.55 1.81 7.80
C PHE A 136 10.57 0.56 6.92
N PHE A 137 11.08 0.66 5.70
CA PHE A 137 11.18 -0.40 4.71
C PHE A 137 12.67 -0.72 4.46
N PRO A 138 13.32 -1.56 5.29
CA PRO A 138 14.70 -1.97 5.09
C PRO A 138 14.86 -2.99 3.95
N MET A 139 16.00 -2.93 3.25
CA MET A 139 16.47 -4.00 2.36
C MET A 139 17.21 -5.06 3.19
N THR A 140 16.72 -6.30 3.25
CA THR A 140 17.29 -7.29 4.20
C THR A 140 18.73 -7.72 3.90
N GLY A 141 19.15 -7.64 2.63
CA GLY A 141 20.55 -7.87 2.23
C GLY A 141 21.51 -6.77 2.69
N SER A 142 20.99 -5.61 3.12
CA SER A 142 21.81 -4.49 3.63
C SER A 142 21.73 -4.30 5.15
N VAL A 143 20.80 -4.96 5.86
CA VAL A 143 20.68 -4.84 7.32
C VAL A 143 21.98 -5.23 8.03
N GLY A 144 22.44 -4.39 8.95
CA GLY A 144 23.70 -4.54 9.67
C GLY A 144 24.97 -4.26 8.84
N THR A 145 24.85 -3.90 7.56
CA THR A 145 25.99 -3.43 6.76
C THR A 145 26.31 -1.96 7.05
N ARG A 146 27.39 -1.44 6.47
CA ARG A 146 27.80 -0.04 6.66
C ARG A 146 26.66 0.91 6.26
N ASN A 147 26.37 1.87 7.14
CA ASN A 147 25.35 2.91 7.01
C ASN A 147 23.88 2.42 6.97
N HIS A 148 23.61 1.15 7.30
CA HIS A 148 22.25 0.61 7.39
C HIS A 148 21.94 0.20 8.83
N MET A 149 20.65 0.20 9.18
CA MET A 149 20.20 -0.24 10.51
C MET A 149 20.49 -1.72 10.75
N THR A 150 20.74 -2.11 12.00
CA THR A 150 20.78 -3.52 12.42
C THR A 150 19.37 -4.05 12.76
N TYR A 151 19.20 -5.37 12.91
CA TYR A 151 17.92 -5.93 13.35
C TYR A 151 17.55 -5.49 14.77
N GLU A 152 18.52 -5.28 15.65
CA GLU A 152 18.28 -4.74 17.00
C GLU A 152 17.73 -3.31 16.95
N GLN A 153 18.26 -2.46 16.06
CA GLN A 153 17.74 -1.10 15.84
C GLN A 153 16.33 -1.11 15.24
N LEU A 154 16.05 -2.01 14.29
CA LEU A 154 14.70 -2.19 13.72
C LEU A 154 13.71 -2.69 14.78
N ALA A 155 14.14 -3.61 15.66
CA ALA A 155 13.33 -4.10 16.78
C ALA A 155 13.01 -2.98 17.79
N GLU A 156 13.99 -2.15 18.16
CA GLU A 156 13.77 -1.01 19.06
C GLU A 156 12.78 0.00 18.47
N LEU A 157 12.91 0.35 17.19
CA LEU A 157 11.94 1.22 16.51
C LEU A 157 10.53 0.63 16.56
N ALA A 158 10.41 -0.69 16.39
CA ALA A 158 9.12 -1.35 16.47
C ALA A 158 8.54 -1.44 17.89
N ASP A 159 9.37 -1.64 18.92
CA ASP A 159 8.97 -1.54 20.33
C ASP A 159 8.55 -0.11 20.73
N ARG A 160 9.10 0.90 20.05
CA ARG A 160 8.69 2.31 20.17
C ARG A 160 7.41 2.63 19.36
N GLY A 161 6.80 1.64 18.71
CA GLY A 161 5.53 1.76 18.00
C GLY A 161 5.64 2.27 16.55
N HIS A 162 6.84 2.28 15.97
CA HIS A 162 6.97 2.40 14.52
C HIS A 162 6.68 1.04 13.86
N GLU A 163 6.37 1.01 12.57
CA GLU A 163 6.22 -0.24 11.82
C GLU A 163 7.45 -0.53 10.98
N ILE A 164 7.72 -1.82 10.75
CA ILE A 164 8.76 -2.28 9.84
C ILE A 164 8.06 -3.03 8.68
N GLY A 165 8.15 -2.47 7.48
CA GLY A 165 7.75 -3.12 6.24
C GLY A 165 8.92 -3.88 5.60
N SER A 166 8.76 -4.35 4.35
CA SER A 166 9.86 -4.94 3.56
C SER A 166 10.20 -4.09 2.34
N HIS A 167 11.49 -3.98 2.00
CA HIS A 167 11.97 -3.43 0.73
C HIS A 167 12.75 -4.45 -0.10
N SER A 168 12.30 -5.72 -0.07
CA SER A 168 12.98 -6.88 -0.64
C SER A 168 14.34 -7.21 0.02
N ILE A 169 15.11 -8.12 -0.56
CA ILE A 169 16.45 -8.48 -0.09
C ILE A 169 17.49 -7.55 -0.73
N ASN A 170 17.52 -7.50 -2.07
CA ASN A 170 18.62 -6.89 -2.83
C ASN A 170 18.19 -5.68 -3.68
N HIS A 171 16.98 -5.16 -3.49
CA HIS A 171 16.41 -4.06 -4.27
C HIS A 171 16.47 -4.26 -5.80
N PRO A 172 16.06 -5.42 -6.35
CA PRO A 172 15.99 -5.62 -7.80
C PRO A 172 14.76 -4.92 -8.39
N ASN A 173 14.83 -4.52 -9.66
CA ASN A 173 13.62 -4.20 -10.42
C ASN A 173 12.79 -5.48 -10.60
N LEU A 174 11.82 -5.72 -9.71
CA LEU A 174 11.10 -7.00 -9.61
C LEU A 174 10.44 -7.44 -10.93
N PRO A 175 9.76 -6.57 -11.71
CA PRO A 175 9.21 -6.95 -13.01
C PRO A 175 10.26 -7.34 -14.07
N LYS A 176 11.51 -6.91 -13.93
CA LYS A 176 12.55 -7.08 -14.95
C LYS A 176 13.32 -8.41 -14.74
N PRO A 177 13.31 -9.32 -15.72
CA PRO A 177 14.19 -10.49 -15.70
C PRO A 177 15.64 -10.09 -15.96
N ASP A 178 16.56 -10.85 -15.38
CA ASP A 178 18.00 -10.70 -15.62
C ASP A 178 18.40 -11.27 -16.99
N PRO A 179 19.54 -10.87 -17.58
CA PRO A 179 19.98 -11.34 -18.89
C PRO A 179 20.17 -12.87 -18.93
N GLY A 180 19.33 -13.57 -19.70
CA GLY A 180 19.34 -15.03 -19.82
C GLY A 180 18.56 -15.77 -18.73
N GLU A 181 17.88 -15.05 -17.83
CA GLU A 181 17.01 -15.63 -16.81
C GLU A 181 15.77 -16.28 -17.47
N SER A 182 15.43 -17.52 -17.06
CA SER A 182 14.18 -18.16 -17.49
C SER A 182 12.99 -17.57 -16.72
N LEU A 183 11.77 -17.68 -17.26
CA LEU A 183 10.56 -17.21 -16.58
C LEU A 183 10.40 -17.87 -15.19
N GLU A 184 10.73 -19.16 -15.07
CA GLU A 184 10.70 -19.90 -13.80
C GLU A 184 11.73 -19.37 -12.81
N ALA A 185 12.97 -19.09 -13.25
CA ALA A 185 14.01 -18.52 -12.41
C ALA A 185 13.65 -17.09 -11.95
N HIS A 186 13.10 -16.28 -12.84
CA HIS A 186 12.63 -14.92 -12.55
C HIS A 186 11.51 -14.92 -11.50
N GLN A 187 10.51 -15.81 -11.65
CA GLN A 187 9.46 -15.99 -10.65
C GLN A 187 10.00 -16.58 -9.32
N ALA A 188 10.98 -17.48 -9.36
CA ALA A 188 11.63 -17.97 -8.14
C ALA A 188 12.37 -16.86 -7.40
N ARG A 189 13.09 -15.99 -8.13
CA ARG A 189 13.79 -14.82 -7.60
C ARG A 189 12.82 -13.80 -7.00
N ILE A 190 11.74 -13.43 -7.71
CA ILE A 190 10.69 -12.56 -7.15
C ILE A 190 10.12 -13.18 -5.86
N ARG A 191 9.84 -14.49 -5.82
CA ARG A 191 9.29 -15.14 -4.62
C ARG A 191 10.26 -15.02 -3.44
N SER A 192 11.55 -15.29 -3.63
CA SER A 192 12.56 -15.16 -2.59
C SER A 192 12.67 -13.72 -2.09
N GLU A 193 12.79 -12.76 -3.03
CA GLU A 193 12.86 -11.33 -2.73
C GLU A 193 11.65 -10.81 -1.94
N LEU A 194 10.46 -11.40 -2.11
CA LEU A 194 9.24 -11.01 -1.39
C LEU A 194 8.99 -11.79 -0.09
N VAL A 195 9.21 -13.11 -0.08
CA VAL A 195 8.88 -13.99 1.06
C VAL A 195 10.02 -14.02 2.08
N ASP A 196 11.26 -14.21 1.63
CA ASP A 196 12.39 -14.43 2.53
C ASP A 196 12.81 -13.11 3.20
N SER A 197 12.63 -11.97 2.51
CA SER A 197 12.80 -10.64 3.11
C SER A 197 11.82 -10.39 4.26
N LYS A 198 10.52 -10.64 4.04
CA LYS A 198 9.48 -10.60 5.07
C LYS A 198 9.82 -11.50 6.25
N GLN A 199 10.13 -12.78 6.00
CA GLN A 199 10.48 -13.72 7.07
C GLN A 199 11.73 -13.30 7.86
N ALA A 200 12.77 -12.78 7.21
CA ALA A 200 13.98 -12.32 7.88
C ALA A 200 13.71 -11.13 8.82
N ILE A 201 12.85 -10.19 8.41
CA ILE A 201 12.44 -9.04 9.24
C ILE A 201 11.55 -9.51 10.41
N GLU A 202 10.60 -10.41 10.16
CA GLU A 202 9.73 -10.96 11.22
C GLU A 202 10.54 -11.73 12.27
N GLN A 203 11.56 -12.49 11.84
CA GLN A 203 12.50 -13.19 12.73
C GLN A 203 13.42 -12.23 13.49
N GLY A 204 13.96 -11.20 12.82
CA GLY A 204 14.90 -10.25 13.40
C GLY A 204 14.26 -9.23 14.36
N THR A 205 12.98 -8.90 14.16
CA THR A 205 12.25 -7.91 14.98
C THR A 205 11.23 -8.52 15.94
N GLY A 206 10.77 -9.76 15.70
CA GLY A 206 9.69 -10.38 16.45
C GLY A 206 8.31 -9.74 16.20
N LYS A 207 8.14 -8.95 15.13
CA LYS A 207 6.90 -8.25 14.77
C LYS A 207 6.40 -8.71 13.40
N PRO A 208 5.09 -8.70 13.12
CA PRO A 208 4.56 -9.03 11.81
C PRO A 208 4.88 -7.94 10.78
N VAL A 209 5.16 -8.34 9.54
CA VAL A 209 5.45 -7.43 8.42
C VAL A 209 4.28 -7.47 7.44
N ILE A 210 3.46 -6.43 7.41
CA ILE A 210 2.22 -6.40 6.59
C ILE A 210 2.34 -5.54 5.32
N ALA A 211 3.42 -4.77 5.16
CA ALA A 211 3.58 -3.82 4.07
C ALA A 211 4.86 -4.05 3.26
N LEU A 212 4.78 -3.83 1.95
CA LEU A 212 5.88 -3.89 0.99
C LEU A 212 6.06 -2.54 0.31
N ALA A 213 7.28 -2.01 0.25
CA ALA A 213 7.64 -0.96 -0.71
C ALA A 213 8.31 -1.65 -1.91
N TYR A 214 7.81 -1.44 -3.13
CA TYR A 214 8.47 -2.00 -4.31
C TYR A 214 9.80 -1.29 -4.58
N PRO A 215 10.91 -2.01 -4.78
CA PRO A 215 12.16 -1.42 -5.27
C PRO A 215 11.94 -0.60 -6.55
N HIS A 216 12.54 0.59 -6.59
CA HIS A 216 12.32 1.59 -7.64
C HIS A 216 10.84 2.00 -7.86
N GLY A 217 9.94 1.63 -6.94
CA GLY A 217 8.48 1.75 -7.09
C GLY A 217 7.89 0.97 -8.28
N THR A 218 8.61 -0.06 -8.78
CA THR A 218 8.22 -0.80 -10.00
C THR A 218 7.46 -2.08 -9.72
N TYR A 219 6.35 -2.29 -10.43
CA TYR A 219 5.47 -3.45 -10.30
C TYR A 219 4.89 -3.85 -11.66
N ASP A 220 4.33 -5.06 -11.73
CA ASP A 220 3.46 -5.56 -12.80
C ASP A 220 2.40 -6.50 -12.19
N GLU A 221 1.47 -7.01 -13.02
CA GLU A 221 0.42 -7.94 -12.57
C GLU A 221 0.98 -9.19 -11.85
N THR A 222 2.15 -9.70 -12.25
CA THR A 222 2.79 -10.87 -11.63
C THR A 222 3.38 -10.52 -10.27
N VAL A 223 4.11 -9.41 -10.17
CA VAL A 223 4.71 -8.94 -8.92
C VAL A 223 3.63 -8.57 -7.89
N MET A 224 2.52 -7.95 -8.30
CA MET A 224 1.39 -7.65 -7.40
C MET A 224 0.74 -8.94 -6.86
N ALA A 225 0.45 -9.92 -7.72
CA ALA A 225 -0.10 -11.21 -7.30
C ALA A 225 0.85 -11.96 -6.34
N MET A 226 2.15 -11.96 -6.64
CA MET A 226 3.15 -12.61 -5.79
C MET A 226 3.36 -11.91 -4.44
N ALA A 227 3.14 -10.59 -4.35
CA ALA A 227 3.12 -9.87 -3.08
C ALA A 227 1.89 -10.25 -2.23
N GLN A 228 0.73 -10.42 -2.86
CA GLN A 228 -0.46 -10.94 -2.19
C GLN A 228 -0.25 -12.39 -1.69
N ASP A 229 0.31 -13.27 -2.53
CA ASP A 229 0.63 -14.66 -2.14
C ASP A 229 1.69 -14.75 -1.02
N ALA A 230 2.60 -13.78 -0.93
CA ALA A 230 3.58 -13.66 0.17
C ALA A 230 2.96 -13.20 1.50
N GLY A 231 1.66 -12.87 1.53
CA GLY A 231 0.94 -12.49 2.75
C GLY A 231 1.20 -11.05 3.22
N TYR A 232 1.62 -10.15 2.32
CA TYR A 232 1.47 -8.71 2.56
C TYR A 232 -0.02 -8.33 2.52
N ARG A 233 -0.39 -7.20 3.16
CA ARG A 233 -1.73 -6.59 3.08
C ARG A 233 -1.76 -5.37 2.16
N LEU A 234 -0.63 -4.65 2.06
CA LEU A 234 -0.45 -3.45 1.25
C LEU A 234 0.88 -3.50 0.48
N ALA A 235 0.92 -2.86 -0.67
CA ALA A 235 2.17 -2.57 -1.38
C ALA A 235 2.19 -1.14 -1.96
N PHE A 236 3.34 -0.49 -1.87
CA PHE A 236 3.56 0.91 -2.23
C PHE A 236 4.47 1.04 -3.46
N SER A 237 4.10 1.92 -4.39
CA SER A 237 4.93 2.31 -5.54
C SER A 237 5.66 3.64 -5.27
N ILE A 238 6.06 4.35 -6.33
CA ILE A 238 6.42 5.78 -6.30
C ILE A 238 5.57 6.58 -7.29
N ASP A 239 4.38 6.06 -7.57
CA ASP A 239 3.36 6.79 -8.33
C ASP A 239 2.92 8.02 -7.53
N ARG A 240 2.64 9.12 -8.22
CA ARG A 240 2.19 10.35 -7.56
C ARG A 240 0.69 10.43 -7.43
N GLY A 241 0.27 11.26 -6.48
CA GLY A 241 -1.10 11.40 -6.05
C GLY A 241 -1.24 11.02 -4.57
N VAL A 242 -2.44 11.23 -4.07
CA VAL A 242 -2.87 10.89 -2.71
C VAL A 242 -3.76 9.65 -2.74
N ALA A 243 -3.78 8.90 -1.64
CA ALA A 243 -4.70 7.77 -1.48
C ALA A 243 -6.00 8.22 -0.80
N ASP A 244 -7.06 7.43 -0.96
CA ASP A 244 -8.34 7.53 -0.26
C ASP A 244 -8.92 6.11 -0.03
N GLU A 245 -10.19 5.99 0.37
CA GLU A 245 -10.86 4.69 0.53
C GLU A 245 -10.99 3.85 -0.76
N ARG A 246 -10.79 4.46 -1.94
CA ARG A 246 -10.85 3.82 -3.26
C ARG A 246 -9.48 3.33 -3.73
N ALA A 247 -8.41 3.66 -3.00
CA ALA A 247 -7.04 3.38 -3.41
C ALA A 247 -6.75 1.89 -3.59
N TYR A 248 -6.20 1.52 -4.74
CA TYR A 248 -5.85 0.13 -5.04
C TYR A 248 -4.58 -0.30 -4.28
N ARG A 249 -4.80 -0.99 -3.15
CA ARG A 249 -3.81 -1.35 -2.12
C ARG A 249 -2.50 -2.04 -2.56
N TRP A 250 -2.43 -2.55 -3.79
CA TRP A 250 -1.25 -3.22 -4.33
C TRP A 250 -0.32 -2.31 -5.15
N ARG A 251 -0.63 -1.01 -5.24
CA ARG A 251 0.25 0.04 -5.80
C ARG A 251 -0.16 1.40 -5.24
N LEU A 252 -0.12 1.51 -3.92
CA LEU A 252 -0.41 2.77 -3.23
C LEU A 252 0.58 3.85 -3.68
N PRO A 253 0.12 5.06 -4.06
CA PRO A 253 0.99 6.14 -4.51
C PRO A 253 1.85 6.64 -3.35
N ARG A 254 3.00 7.23 -3.66
CA ARG A 254 3.88 7.92 -2.72
C ARG A 254 4.57 9.12 -3.35
N ASP A 255 4.46 10.28 -2.71
CA ASP A 255 5.28 11.44 -3.05
C ASP A 255 6.67 11.30 -2.41
N MET A 256 7.68 11.10 -3.26
CA MET A 256 9.07 10.98 -2.84
C MET A 256 9.65 12.35 -2.47
N VAL A 257 9.97 12.52 -1.19
CA VAL A 257 10.58 13.73 -0.63
C VAL A 257 12.10 13.62 -0.79
N VAL A 258 12.63 14.47 -1.66
CA VAL A 258 14.04 14.51 -2.08
C VAL A 258 14.67 15.87 -1.77
N LYS A 259 16.00 15.92 -1.84
CA LYS A 259 16.80 17.13 -1.70
C LYS A 259 16.30 18.23 -2.65
N GLY A 260 15.98 19.39 -2.10
CA GLY A 260 15.54 20.56 -2.88
C GLY A 260 14.02 20.66 -3.06
N ASN A 261 13.21 19.74 -2.52
CA ASN A 261 11.78 20.02 -2.36
C ASN A 261 11.58 21.11 -1.31
N SER A 262 11.09 22.27 -1.73
CA SER A 262 10.78 23.38 -0.84
C SER A 262 9.61 23.03 0.08
N LEU A 263 9.46 23.75 1.21
CA LEU A 263 8.27 23.62 2.05
C LEU A 263 6.97 23.99 1.31
N ASN A 264 7.02 24.82 0.27
CA ASN A 264 5.87 25.08 -0.59
C ASN A 264 5.53 23.85 -1.44
N THR A 265 6.53 23.17 -2.00
CA THR A 265 6.34 21.90 -2.72
C THR A 265 5.74 20.84 -1.79
N PHE A 266 6.23 20.78 -0.55
CA PHE A 266 5.74 19.86 0.47
C PHE A 266 4.27 20.15 0.87
N ARG A 267 3.91 21.40 1.20
CA ARG A 267 2.50 21.77 1.48
C ARG A 267 1.58 21.50 0.29
N ASN A 268 2.02 21.82 -0.93
CA ASN A 268 1.26 21.51 -2.15
C ASN A 268 0.97 20.01 -2.32
N TRP A 269 1.85 19.12 -1.83
CA TRP A 269 1.60 17.67 -1.84
C TRP A 269 0.62 17.24 -0.74
N LEU A 270 0.70 17.84 0.45
CA LEU A 270 -0.25 17.59 1.54
C LEU A 270 -1.68 18.06 1.21
N HIS A 271 -1.81 19.11 0.39
CA HIS A 271 -3.08 19.73 -0.01
C HIS A 271 -3.58 19.25 -1.38
N GLN A 272 -3.01 18.19 -1.96
CA GLN A 272 -3.60 17.55 -3.14
C GLN A 272 -4.95 16.92 -2.79
N GLU A 273 -5.78 16.72 -3.81
CA GLU A 273 -6.96 15.85 -3.75
C GLU A 273 -6.77 14.66 -4.73
N PRO A 274 -7.44 13.52 -4.52
CA PRO A 274 -7.31 12.36 -5.39
C PRO A 274 -7.88 12.64 -6.81
N LEU A 275 -7.44 11.84 -7.78
CA LEU A 275 -7.94 11.87 -9.16
C LEU A 275 -8.30 10.44 -9.61
N HIS A 276 -9.60 10.20 -9.81
CA HIS A 276 -10.19 8.90 -10.08
C HIS A 276 -10.49 8.71 -11.56
N ILE A 277 -9.69 7.84 -12.18
CA ILE A 277 -9.93 7.31 -13.53
C ILE A 277 -10.19 5.81 -13.38
N ASP A 278 -11.47 5.46 -13.29
CA ASP A 278 -11.95 4.09 -13.07
C ASP A 278 -12.03 3.29 -14.37
N ASP A 279 -12.28 1.98 -14.24
CA ASP A 279 -12.45 1.03 -15.35
C ASP A 279 -11.32 1.06 -16.38
N ILE A 280 -10.11 1.41 -15.93
CA ILE A 280 -9.00 1.74 -16.81
C ILE A 280 -8.49 0.50 -17.57
N SER A 281 -8.48 0.62 -18.91
CA SER A 281 -8.08 -0.43 -19.84
C SER A 281 -7.05 0.10 -20.85
N PRO A 282 -5.91 -0.58 -21.09
CA PRO A 282 -5.48 -1.83 -20.43
C PRO A 282 -5.24 -1.65 -18.93
N LEU A 283 -5.20 -2.76 -18.19
CA LEU A 283 -4.99 -2.74 -16.74
C LEU A 283 -3.65 -2.09 -16.38
N ILE A 284 -3.65 -1.29 -15.31
CA ILE A 284 -2.42 -0.75 -14.73
C ILE A 284 -1.57 -1.93 -14.20
N GLY A 285 -0.28 -1.93 -14.54
CA GLY A 285 0.63 -3.04 -14.30
C GLY A 285 0.76 -4.04 -15.46
N GLN A 286 -0.03 -3.91 -16.53
CA GLN A 286 0.17 -4.72 -17.74
C GLN A 286 1.46 -4.32 -18.48
N VAL A 287 2.23 -5.30 -18.95
CA VAL A 287 3.40 -5.08 -19.79
C VAL A 287 2.97 -4.79 -21.24
N ALA A 288 3.21 -3.57 -21.70
CA ALA A 288 2.93 -3.11 -23.05
C ALA A 288 3.81 -3.83 -24.09
N ARG A 289 3.18 -4.21 -25.21
CA ARG A 289 3.80 -4.87 -26.38
C ARG A 289 3.95 -3.96 -27.59
N SER A 290 3.69 -2.67 -27.42
CA SER A 290 3.75 -1.64 -28.44
C SER A 290 4.30 -0.37 -27.81
N ALA A 291 5.16 0.35 -28.54
CA ALA A 291 5.64 1.65 -28.11
C ALA A 291 4.49 2.67 -28.00
N ARG A 292 3.42 2.55 -28.78
CA ARG A 292 2.21 3.36 -28.61
C ARG A 292 1.22 2.63 -27.72
N ILE A 293 0.74 3.31 -26.69
CA ILE A 293 -0.34 2.82 -25.80
C ILE A 293 -1.49 3.84 -25.76
N GLU A 294 -2.71 3.33 -25.62
CA GLU A 294 -3.91 4.12 -25.35
C GLU A 294 -4.60 3.50 -24.13
N TYR A 295 -4.75 4.27 -23.06
CA TYR A 295 -5.60 3.92 -21.93
C TYR A 295 -6.97 4.58 -22.10
N ARG A 296 -8.02 3.87 -21.67
CA ARG A 296 -9.41 4.34 -21.65
C ARG A 296 -9.96 4.08 -20.26
N GLY A 297 -10.61 5.06 -19.66
CA GLY A 297 -11.26 4.93 -18.36
C GLY A 297 -12.34 5.98 -18.16
N THR A 298 -13.01 5.93 -17.02
CA THR A 298 -14.12 6.82 -16.66
C THR A 298 -13.63 7.79 -15.59
N LEU A 299 -13.76 9.10 -15.83
CA LEU A 299 -13.53 10.10 -14.79
C LEU A 299 -14.76 10.14 -13.87
N SER A 300 -14.61 9.72 -12.62
CA SER A 300 -15.74 9.69 -11.66
C SER A 300 -15.81 10.90 -10.73
N ASP A 301 -14.78 11.75 -10.72
CA ASP A 301 -14.80 12.99 -9.94
C ASP A 301 -15.68 14.04 -10.64
N GLU A 302 -16.96 14.15 -10.24
CA GLU A 302 -17.94 15.08 -10.82
C GLU A 302 -17.50 16.57 -10.79
N THR A 303 -16.51 16.91 -9.98
CA THR A 303 -15.95 18.27 -9.84
C THR A 303 -14.70 18.52 -10.71
N VAL A 304 -14.21 17.51 -11.46
CA VAL A 304 -13.12 17.67 -12.44
C VAL A 304 -13.73 17.89 -13.82
N ASP A 305 -13.32 18.96 -14.51
CA ASP A 305 -13.58 19.12 -15.94
C ASP A 305 -12.66 18.15 -16.74
N PRO A 306 -13.20 17.18 -17.50
CA PRO A 306 -12.40 16.30 -18.35
C PRO A 306 -11.50 17.04 -19.34
N ALA A 307 -11.91 18.24 -19.79
CA ALA A 307 -11.14 19.07 -20.73
C ALA A 307 -9.96 19.80 -20.08
N ALA A 308 -9.91 19.88 -18.75
CA ALA A 308 -8.79 20.44 -18.01
C ALA A 308 -7.63 19.45 -17.81
N LEU A 309 -7.85 18.15 -18.06
CA LEU A 309 -6.86 17.10 -17.83
C LEU A 309 -5.62 17.25 -18.72
N VAL A 310 -4.43 17.17 -18.11
CA VAL A 310 -3.14 17.22 -18.81
C VAL A 310 -2.23 16.07 -18.41
N LEU A 311 -1.35 15.67 -19.33
CA LEU A 311 -0.17 14.87 -19.00
C LEU A 311 0.93 15.80 -18.49
N ALA A 312 1.39 15.56 -17.26
CA ALA A 312 2.36 16.40 -16.56
C ALA A 312 3.74 16.43 -17.26
N GLU A 313 4.11 15.31 -17.88
CA GLU A 313 5.34 15.18 -18.66
C GLU A 313 4.98 14.93 -20.12
N LYS A 314 5.22 15.93 -20.98
CA LYS A 314 5.14 15.80 -22.44
C LYS A 314 6.55 15.68 -22.99
N PRO A 315 7.02 14.48 -23.40
CA PRO A 315 8.34 14.32 -23.99
C PRO A 315 8.46 15.21 -25.23
N ALA A 316 9.55 15.99 -25.34
CA ALA A 316 9.69 17.11 -26.28
C ALA A 316 9.63 16.76 -27.78
N ARG A 317 9.31 15.50 -28.13
CA ARG A 317 9.20 14.95 -29.50
C ARG A 317 8.10 13.86 -29.65
N GLN A 318 7.15 13.72 -28.72
CA GLN A 318 6.15 12.64 -28.78
C GLN A 318 4.69 13.14 -28.79
N SER A 319 3.80 12.38 -29.42
CA SER A 319 2.35 12.59 -29.33
C SER A 319 1.83 12.02 -28.01
N ALA A 320 1.78 12.86 -26.98
CA ALA A 320 1.16 12.58 -25.69
C ALA A 320 -0.07 13.48 -25.51
N ASP A 321 -1.25 12.86 -25.37
CA ASP A 321 -2.56 13.53 -25.49
C ASP A 321 -3.61 12.91 -24.58
N ILE A 322 -4.56 13.73 -24.12
CA ILE A 322 -5.75 13.31 -23.36
C ILE A 322 -6.98 13.85 -24.11
N ARG A 323 -7.93 12.96 -24.41
CA ARG A 323 -9.19 13.30 -25.07
C ARG A 323 -10.35 12.82 -24.21
N HIS A 324 -11.38 13.64 -24.07
CA HIS A 324 -12.66 13.22 -23.52
C HIS A 324 -13.64 12.90 -24.67
N ASP A 325 -14.27 11.74 -24.63
CA ASP A 325 -15.32 11.34 -25.56
C ASP A 325 -16.69 11.59 -24.93
N GLU A 326 -17.30 12.73 -25.27
CA GLU A 326 -18.60 13.16 -24.76
C GLU A 326 -19.73 12.14 -25.01
N ALA A 327 -19.60 11.27 -26.02
CA ALA A 327 -20.63 10.27 -26.34
C ALA A 327 -20.55 9.03 -25.44
N THR A 328 -19.39 8.76 -24.83
CA THR A 328 -19.16 7.60 -23.95
C THR A 328 -18.80 7.97 -22.52
N GLY A 329 -18.51 9.24 -22.23
CA GLY A 329 -17.98 9.72 -20.95
C GLY A 329 -16.52 9.29 -20.68
N GLN A 330 -15.83 8.71 -21.68
CA GLN A 330 -14.49 8.15 -21.47
C GLN A 330 -13.40 9.20 -21.59
N VAL A 331 -12.45 9.14 -20.68
CA VAL A 331 -11.14 9.77 -20.81
C VAL A 331 -10.20 8.80 -21.53
N VAL A 332 -9.57 9.27 -22.59
CA VAL A 332 -8.67 8.51 -23.48
C VAL A 332 -7.28 9.12 -23.43
N ILE A 333 -6.34 8.41 -22.81
CA ILE A 333 -4.95 8.86 -22.61
C ILE A 333 -4.06 8.13 -23.61
N SER A 334 -3.49 8.85 -24.57
CA SER A 334 -2.58 8.33 -25.59
C SER A 334 -1.15 8.78 -25.32
N THR A 335 -0.18 7.87 -25.35
CA THR A 335 1.24 8.23 -25.25
C THR A 335 2.16 7.26 -25.99
N THR A 336 3.42 7.65 -26.13
CA THR A 336 4.52 6.80 -26.61
C THR A 336 5.43 6.43 -25.45
N LEU A 337 5.80 5.16 -25.37
CA LEU A 337 6.63 4.55 -24.34
C LEU A 337 8.06 4.37 -24.86
N ASN A 338 9.02 4.66 -24.00
CA ASN A 338 10.41 4.26 -24.18
C ASN A 338 10.59 2.82 -23.67
N GLU A 339 11.62 2.11 -24.13
CA GLU A 339 11.91 0.76 -23.62
C GLU A 339 12.17 0.79 -22.10
N GLY A 340 11.57 -0.15 -21.36
CA GLY A 340 11.64 -0.19 -19.89
C GLY A 340 10.43 0.45 -19.21
N ALA A 341 10.66 1.03 -18.03
CA ALA A 341 9.60 1.63 -17.21
C ALA A 341 9.31 3.08 -17.65
N ASN A 342 8.03 3.41 -17.76
CA ASN A 342 7.53 4.75 -18.06
C ASN A 342 6.47 5.12 -17.02
N ASN A 343 6.51 6.35 -16.48
CA ASN A 343 5.46 6.85 -15.60
C ASN A 343 4.46 7.66 -16.44
N ILE A 344 3.19 7.29 -16.39
CA ILE A 344 2.08 8.05 -16.99
C ILE A 344 1.44 8.84 -15.85
N ARG A 345 1.53 10.17 -15.91
CA ARG A 345 1.07 11.10 -14.87
C ARG A 345 0.03 12.05 -15.43
N VAL A 346 -1.20 11.90 -14.93
CA VAL A 346 -2.35 12.73 -15.30
C VAL A 346 -2.63 13.71 -14.18
N GLN A 347 -2.84 14.97 -14.53
CA GLN A 347 -3.18 16.05 -13.61
C GLN A 347 -4.49 16.73 -14.04
N SER A 348 -5.31 17.11 -13.07
CA SER A 348 -6.22 18.25 -13.21
C SER A 348 -5.59 19.45 -12.51
N PRO A 349 -5.05 20.43 -13.26
CA PRO A 349 -4.49 21.65 -12.69
C PRO A 349 -5.62 22.61 -12.30
N GLY A 350 -5.55 23.18 -11.10
CA GLY A 350 -6.55 24.12 -10.58
C GLY A 350 -6.04 24.86 -9.35
N GLU A 351 -6.96 25.37 -8.54
CA GLU A 351 -6.64 25.91 -7.21
C GLU A 351 -6.11 24.81 -6.28
N VAL A 352 -6.73 23.62 -6.35
CA VAL A 352 -6.22 22.37 -5.78
C VAL A 352 -5.62 21.53 -6.91
N LEU A 353 -4.43 20.97 -6.68
CA LEU A 353 -3.83 20.01 -7.60
C LEU A 353 -4.45 18.63 -7.37
N ARG A 354 -5.03 18.03 -8.43
CA ARG A 354 -5.42 16.62 -8.44
C ARG A 354 -4.50 15.85 -9.38
N GLU A 355 -3.93 14.76 -8.90
CA GLU A 355 -2.92 13.98 -9.62
C GLU A 355 -3.14 12.48 -9.43
N THR A 356 -2.95 11.71 -10.50
CA THR A 356 -2.81 10.26 -10.44
C THR A 356 -1.73 9.82 -11.42
N SER A 357 -0.94 8.82 -11.05
CA SER A 357 0.03 8.23 -11.97
C SER A 357 0.10 6.71 -11.86
N TRP A 358 0.71 6.09 -12.87
CA TRP A 358 1.10 4.68 -12.82
C TRP A 358 2.34 4.40 -13.66
N VAL A 359 3.08 3.36 -13.28
CA VAL A 359 4.15 2.81 -14.09
C VAL A 359 3.58 1.84 -15.13
N VAL A 360 4.07 1.93 -16.36
CA VAL A 360 3.90 0.93 -17.41
C VAL A 360 5.25 0.49 -17.96
N PHE A 361 5.44 -0.82 -18.10
CA PHE A 361 6.62 -1.39 -18.75
C PHE A 361 6.36 -1.60 -20.24
N TYR A 362 7.22 -1.07 -21.11
CA TYR A 362 7.27 -1.44 -22.52
C TYR A 362 8.46 -2.38 -22.78
N ARG A 363 8.18 -3.51 -23.42
CA ARG A 363 9.19 -4.45 -23.94
C ARG A 363 8.83 -4.77 -25.40
N PRO A 364 9.66 -4.36 -26.39
CA PRO A 364 9.44 -4.63 -27.81
C PRO A 364 9.44 -6.12 -28.16
#